data_AF-A0A6N3H7K8-F1
#
_entry.id   AF-A0A6N3H7K8-F1
#
_cell.length_a   1.000
_cell.length_b   1.000
_cell.length_c   1.000
_cell.angle_alpha   90.00
_cell.angle_beta   90.00
_cell.angle_gamma   90.00
#
_symmetry.space_group_name_H-M   'P 1'
#
loop_
_entity.id
_entity.type
_entity.pdbx_description
1 polymer ?
#
loop_
_entity_poly.entity_id
_entity_poly.type
_entity_poly.pdbx_seq_one_letter_code
_entity_poly.pdbx_strand_id
1 'polypeptide(L)'
;MIECIRTAARDSKTERIKVSCLDIIVTMIGKKPYYEIKYKEIGEDYYHVGYSSYQLENVLAWKDECFEIVKECRPQTNADRIRSMTDEELALAVMCPADITGGDTKCDQYHNCRKCTLDWLQRESEE
;
A
#
# COMPACT_ATOMS: atom_id res chain seq x y z
N MET A 1 23.73 -15.46 -22.80
CA MET A 1 24.47 -15.34 -21.52
C MET A 1 23.94 -14.09 -20.83
N ILE A 2 22.88 -14.24 -20.03
CA ILE A 2 22.36 -13.19 -19.14
C ILE A 2 22.48 -13.79 -17.74
N GLU A 3 23.68 -13.69 -17.18
CA GLU A 3 23.91 -13.94 -15.76
C GLU A 3 24.41 -12.62 -15.18
N CYS A 4 23.57 -11.99 -14.36
CA CYS A 4 24.06 -11.18 -13.25
C CYS A 4 23.14 -11.44 -12.04
N ILE A 5 23.53 -12.49 -11.30
CA ILE A 5 23.45 -12.60 -9.83
C ILE A 5 22.01 -12.65 -9.28
N ARG A 6 21.34 -13.81 -9.31
CA ARG A 6 21.32 -14.81 -8.22
C ARG A 6 21.28 -14.22 -6.82
N THR A 7 20.08 -14.15 -6.24
CA THR A 7 19.79 -14.89 -5.00
C THR A 7 18.39 -15.47 -5.13
N ALA A 8 18.34 -16.79 -5.32
CA ALA A 8 17.14 -17.61 -5.45
C ALA A 8 16.20 -17.27 -6.63
N ALA A 9 16.62 -17.61 -7.85
CA ALA A 9 15.68 -18.25 -8.78
C ALA A 9 15.29 -19.58 -8.13
N ARG A 10 14.33 -19.47 -7.20
CA ARG A 10 13.65 -20.56 -6.54
C ARG A 10 12.99 -21.36 -7.68
N ASP A 11 13.29 -22.66 -7.76
CA ASP A 11 12.84 -23.57 -8.84
C ASP A 11 11.37 -23.35 -9.22
N SER A 12 11.00 -23.59 -10.48
CA SER A 12 9.66 -23.38 -11.07
C SER A 12 8.50 -24.24 -10.49
N LYS A 13 8.58 -24.59 -9.21
CA LYS A 13 7.53 -25.11 -8.32
C LYS A 13 7.44 -24.35 -6.99
N THR A 14 8.09 -23.20 -6.87
CA THR A 14 8.24 -22.49 -5.60
C THR A 14 7.04 -21.61 -5.27
N GLU A 15 6.64 -21.69 -4.01
CA GLU A 15 5.63 -20.84 -3.39
C GLU A 15 5.98 -19.36 -3.63
N ARG A 16 5.00 -18.57 -4.08
CA ARG A 16 5.15 -17.13 -4.31
C ARG A 16 5.58 -16.44 -3.01
N ILE A 17 6.39 -15.40 -3.13
CA ILE A 17 6.81 -14.57 -2.00
C ILE A 17 5.58 -13.83 -1.49
N LYS A 18 5.17 -14.12 -0.27
CA LYS A 18 4.03 -13.47 0.40
C LYS A 18 4.47 -12.12 0.93
N VAL A 19 3.82 -11.06 0.46
CA VAL A 19 4.18 -9.67 0.78
C VAL A 19 2.98 -8.87 1.27
N SER A 20 3.24 -7.92 2.17
CA SER A 20 2.27 -6.95 2.67
C SER A 20 2.21 -5.68 1.82
N CYS A 21 3.28 -5.38 1.08
CA CYS A 21 3.39 -4.23 0.18
C CYS A 21 4.18 -4.64 -1.06
N LEU A 22 3.77 -4.13 -2.24
CA LEU A 22 4.39 -4.44 -3.52
C LEU A 22 4.18 -3.29 -4.50
N ASP A 23 5.25 -2.53 -4.76
CA ASP A 23 5.26 -1.37 -5.64
C ASP A 23 6.37 -1.48 -6.68
N ILE A 24 6.20 -0.81 -7.82
CA ILE A 24 7.27 -0.60 -8.80
C ILE A 24 7.78 0.83 -8.63
N ILE A 25 9.08 0.96 -8.38
CA ILE A 25 9.76 2.26 -8.34
C ILE A 25 10.52 2.46 -9.65
N VAL A 26 10.67 3.73 -10.04
CA VAL A 26 11.35 4.12 -11.27
C VAL A 26 12.47 5.10 -10.95
N THR A 27 13.69 4.73 -11.31
CA THR A 27 14.88 5.57 -11.17
C THR A 27 15.33 6.04 -12.56
N MET A 28 15.50 7.34 -12.74
CA MET A 28 16.05 7.86 -14.00
C MET A 28 17.58 7.76 -13.98
N ILE A 29 18.13 6.85 -14.78
CA ILE A 29 19.57 6.73 -15.00
C ILE A 29 19.91 7.43 -16.31
N GLY A 30 20.39 8.68 -16.20
CA GLY A 30 20.52 9.58 -17.33
C GLY A 30 19.15 9.93 -17.93
N LYS A 31 18.90 9.52 -19.18
CA LYS A 31 17.61 9.73 -19.87
C LYS A 31 16.79 8.44 -20.03
N LYS A 32 17.18 7.37 -19.33
CA LYS A 32 16.52 6.06 -19.43
C LYS A 32 15.93 5.67 -18.07
N PRO A 33 14.68 5.19 -18.01
CA PRO A 33 14.10 4.69 -16.79
C PRO A 33 14.69 3.32 -16.43
N TYR A 34 14.92 3.11 -15.15
CA TYR A 34 15.29 1.83 -14.55
C TYR A 34 14.20 1.45 -13.55
N TYR A 35 13.65 0.25 -13.69
CA TYR A 35 12.48 -0.19 -12.94
C TYR A 35 12.91 -1.22 -11.91
N GLU A 36 12.39 -1.11 -10.69
CA GLU A 36 12.70 -2.03 -9.58
C GLU A 36 11.44 -2.31 -8.78
N ILE A 37 11.35 -3.49 -8.19
CA ILE A 37 10.26 -3.85 -7.28
C ILE A 37 10.68 -3.51 -5.86
N LYS A 38 9.88 -2.65 -5.21
CA LYS A 38 9.96 -2.39 -3.77
C LYS A 38 8.88 -3.22 -3.08
N TYR A 39 9.28 -4.10 -2.15
CA TYR A 39 8.35 -5.01 -1.49
C TYR A 39 8.68 -5.20 -0.01
N LYS A 40 7.71 -5.72 0.74
CA LYS A 40 7.84 -6.01 2.18
C LYS A 40 7.28 -7.40 2.47
N GLU A 41 8.13 -8.35 2.82
CA GLU A 41 7.68 -9.70 3.18
C GLU A 41 6.85 -9.67 4.48
N ILE A 42 5.98 -10.67 4.65
CA ILE A 42 5.18 -10.78 5.87
C ILE A 42 6.11 -11.04 7.06
N GLY A 43 5.92 -10.26 8.13
CA GLY A 43 6.68 -10.38 9.39
C GLY A 43 7.91 -9.49 9.49
N GLU A 44 8.29 -8.80 8.42
CA GLU A 44 9.39 -7.84 8.45
C GLU A 44 8.89 -6.42 8.75
N ASP A 45 9.79 -5.52 9.18
CA ASP A 45 9.53 -4.10 9.41
C ASP A 45 10.21 -3.18 8.38
N TYR A 46 11.13 -3.71 7.57
CA TYR A 46 11.86 -2.98 6.52
C TYR A 46 11.41 -3.38 5.10
N TYR A 47 11.86 -2.62 4.10
CA TYR A 47 11.57 -2.87 2.68
C TYR A 47 12.78 -3.46 1.96
N HIS A 48 12.50 -4.34 1.00
CA HIS A 48 13.46 -4.82 0.00
C HIS A 48 13.30 -4.03 -1.30
N VAL A 49 14.39 -3.92 -2.05
CA VAL A 49 14.40 -3.41 -3.43
C VAL A 49 15.18 -4.40 -4.30
N GLY A 50 14.53 -4.93 -5.33
CA GLY A 50 15.10 -5.95 -6.21
C GLY A 50 14.28 -6.18 -7.47
N TYR A 51 14.53 -7.28 -8.17
CA TYR A 51 13.83 -7.64 -9.41
C TYR A 51 13.83 -6.48 -10.42
N SER A 52 15.03 -6.01 -10.76
CA SER A 52 15.22 -4.77 -11.50
C SER A 52 15.64 -4.97 -12.95
N SER A 53 15.17 -4.07 -13.82
CA SER A 53 15.45 -4.13 -15.25
C SER A 53 15.25 -2.76 -15.92
N TYR A 54 15.93 -2.55 -17.05
CA TYR A 54 15.58 -1.47 -17.98
C TYR A 54 14.32 -1.76 -18.81
N GLN A 55 13.85 -3.02 -18.83
CA GLN A 55 12.65 -3.45 -19.52
C GLN A 55 11.51 -3.61 -18.51
N LEU A 56 10.46 -2.79 -18.65
CA LEU A 56 9.33 -2.80 -17.72
C LEU A 56 8.59 -4.14 -17.77
N GLU A 57 8.54 -4.78 -18.94
CA GLU A 57 7.86 -6.06 -19.16
C GLU A 57 8.41 -7.17 -18.26
N ASN A 58 9.74 -7.19 -18.06
CA ASN A 58 10.37 -8.16 -17.16
C ASN A 58 9.94 -7.93 -15.70
N VAL A 59 9.92 -6.67 -15.27
CA VAL A 59 9.54 -6.29 -13.90
C VAL A 59 8.07 -6.61 -13.63
N LEU A 60 7.19 -6.37 -14.61
CA LEU A 60 5.78 -6.76 -14.52
C LEU A 60 5.61 -8.28 -14.46
N ALA A 61 6.33 -9.04 -15.29
CA ALA A 61 6.28 -10.50 -15.26
C ALA A 61 6.72 -11.04 -13.88
N TRP A 62 7.83 -10.54 -13.32
CA TRP A 62 8.27 -10.95 -11.99
C TRP A 62 7.29 -10.54 -10.89
N LYS A 63 6.66 -9.36 -11.00
CA LYS A 63 5.62 -8.92 -10.06
C LYS A 63 4.47 -9.93 -9.99
N ASP A 64 4.03 -10.44 -11.13
CA ASP A 64 2.90 -11.36 -11.20
C ASP A 64 3.28 -12.81 -10.86
N GLU A 65 4.46 -13.26 -11.30
CA GLU A 65 4.93 -14.65 -11.14
C GLU A 65 5.53 -14.92 -9.76
N CYS A 66 6.30 -13.98 -9.21
CA CYS A 66 7.10 -14.22 -8.01
C CYS A 66 6.42 -13.79 -6.70
N PHE A 67 5.44 -12.88 -6.73
CA PHE A 67 4.88 -12.27 -5.52
C PHE A 67 3.40 -12.53 -5.35
N GLU A 68 2.96 -12.81 -4.14
CA GLU A 68 1.56 -12.87 -3.74
C GLU A 68 1.31 -11.78 -2.69
N ILE A 69 0.44 -10.82 -3.02
CA ILE A 69 0.03 -9.82 -2.03
C ILE A 69 -0.94 -10.52 -1.07
N VAL A 70 -0.46 -10.83 0.11
CA VAL A 70 -1.30 -11.32 1.20
C VAL A 70 -1.83 -10.08 1.91
N LYS A 71 -3.15 -9.95 2.01
CA LYS A 71 -3.81 -8.86 2.74
C LYS A 71 -3.54 -8.99 4.25
N GLU A 72 -2.36 -8.59 4.70
CA GLU A 72 -1.94 -8.48 6.11
C GLU A 72 -0.79 -7.46 6.20
N CYS A 73 -0.57 -6.59 7.19
CA CYS A 73 -1.26 -6.18 8.42
C CYS A 73 -0.75 -4.75 8.75
N ARG A 74 -0.80 -3.81 7.79
CA ARG A 74 -0.75 -2.40 8.22
C ARG A 74 -2.10 -2.10 8.87
N PRO A 75 -2.15 -1.37 9.99
CA PRO A 75 -3.42 -0.89 10.52
C PRO A 75 -4.21 -0.30 9.35
N GLN A 76 -5.45 -0.77 9.15
CA GLN A 76 -6.28 -0.22 8.09
C GLN A 76 -6.33 1.28 8.29
N THR A 77 -5.85 2.03 7.30
CA THR A 77 -5.94 3.47 7.40
C THR A 77 -7.39 3.90 7.21
N ASN A 78 -7.76 5.08 7.69
CA ASN A 78 -9.05 5.70 7.47
C ASN A 78 -9.27 5.93 5.97
N ALA A 79 -8.20 6.14 5.20
CA ALA A 79 -8.25 6.13 3.74
C ALA A 79 -8.57 4.73 3.16
N ASP A 80 -8.02 3.65 3.72
CA ASP A 80 -8.33 2.28 3.30
C ASP A 80 -9.79 1.91 3.63
N ARG A 81 -10.30 2.39 4.79
CA ARG A 81 -11.71 2.29 5.16
C ARG A 81 -12.61 3.01 4.16
N ILE A 82 -12.31 4.27 3.82
CA ILE A 82 -13.06 5.04 2.82
C ILE A 82 -13.12 4.32 1.46
N ARG A 83 -12.00 3.77 0.98
CA ARG A 83 -11.98 3.01 -0.29
C ARG A 83 -12.85 1.75 -0.26
N SER A 84 -13.22 1.28 0.94
CA SER A 84 -14.04 0.09 1.15
C SER A 84 -15.48 0.42 1.54
N MET A 85 -15.84 1.70 1.72
CA MET A 85 -17.19 2.14 2.07
C MET A 85 -18.15 2.05 0.88
N THR A 86 -19.40 1.76 1.17
CA THR A 86 -20.54 2.00 0.27
C THR A 86 -20.81 3.49 0.08
N ASP A 87 -21.58 3.85 -0.95
CA ASP A 87 -21.99 5.24 -1.18
C ASP A 87 -22.77 5.80 0.03
N GLU A 88 -23.59 4.97 0.67
CA GLU A 88 -24.35 5.33 1.87
C GLU A 88 -23.46 5.59 3.08
N GLU A 89 -22.50 4.69 3.37
CA GLU A 89 -21.54 4.86 4.47
C GLU A 89 -20.64 6.09 4.24
N LEU A 90 -20.21 6.30 2.99
CA LEU A 90 -19.39 7.45 2.62
C LEU A 90 -20.17 8.76 2.75
N ALA A 91 -21.44 8.79 2.34
CA ALA A 91 -22.29 9.97 2.48
C ALA A 91 -22.44 10.39 3.95
N LEU A 92 -22.62 9.43 4.86
CA LEU A 92 -22.67 9.68 6.30
C LEU A 92 -21.32 10.20 6.83
N ALA A 93 -20.21 9.62 6.38
CA ALA A 93 -18.86 10.00 6.81
C ALA A 93 -18.50 11.43 6.37
N VAL A 94 -18.87 11.81 5.16
CA VAL A 94 -18.61 13.17 4.63
C VAL A 94 -19.38 14.24 5.39
N MET A 95 -20.56 13.92 5.96
CA MET A 95 -21.36 14.86 6.74
C MET A 95 -20.79 15.12 8.15
N CYS A 96 -20.51 14.08 8.95
CA CYS A 96 -19.67 14.18 10.17
C CYS A 96 -19.19 12.78 10.59
N PRO A 97 -17.88 12.45 10.53
CA PRO A 97 -17.38 11.13 10.92
C PRO A 97 -17.62 10.76 12.39
N ALA A 98 -17.82 11.76 13.26
CA ALA A 98 -18.16 11.55 14.66
C ALA A 98 -19.47 10.76 14.84
N ASP A 99 -20.40 10.88 13.90
CA ASP A 99 -21.68 10.14 13.91
C ASP A 99 -21.49 8.64 13.58
N ILE A 100 -20.38 8.26 12.94
CA ILE A 100 -20.06 6.88 12.56
C ILE A 100 -19.12 6.22 13.58
N THR A 101 -18.09 6.93 14.02
CA THR A 101 -17.01 6.32 14.83
C THR A 101 -17.23 6.40 16.33
N GLY A 102 -18.31 7.03 16.79
CA GLY A 102 -18.63 7.15 18.22
C GLY A 102 -17.56 7.93 19.02
N GLY A 103 -16.94 8.94 18.41
CA GLY A 103 -15.87 9.69 19.05
C GLY A 103 -16.37 10.59 20.20
N ASP A 104 -15.59 10.73 21.27
CA ASP A 104 -15.90 11.54 22.46
C ASP A 104 -16.08 13.06 22.17
N THR A 105 -15.73 13.50 20.96
CA THR A 105 -15.81 14.91 20.57
C THR A 105 -17.24 15.24 20.14
N LYS A 106 -17.92 16.14 20.86
CA LYS A 106 -19.20 16.71 20.43
C LYS A 106 -19.00 17.49 19.11
N CYS A 107 -19.34 16.86 17.99
CA CYS A 107 -19.57 17.54 16.70
C CYS A 107 -20.75 18.51 16.94
N ASP A 108 -20.56 19.81 16.74
CA ASP A 108 -21.65 20.78 16.90
C ASP A 108 -22.52 20.83 15.64
N GLN A 109 -22.27 19.96 14.66
CA GLN A 109 -22.99 19.76 13.39
C GLN A 109 -23.08 21.01 12.49
N TYR A 110 -22.51 22.15 12.90
CA TYR A 110 -22.63 23.43 12.20
C TYR A 110 -21.29 24.07 11.83
N HIS A 111 -20.22 23.87 12.61
CA HIS A 111 -18.96 24.57 12.37
C HIS A 111 -17.70 23.70 12.41
N ASN A 112 -17.71 22.57 13.14
CA ASN A 112 -16.50 21.76 13.33
C ASN A 112 -16.40 20.49 12.50
N CYS A 113 -17.38 20.15 11.64
CA CYS A 113 -17.38 18.92 10.83
C CYS A 113 -16.10 18.74 10.01
N ARG A 114 -15.62 19.81 9.34
CA ARG A 114 -14.35 19.78 8.60
C ARG A 114 -13.15 19.44 9.49
N LYS A 115 -13.12 19.98 10.72
CA LYS A 115 -12.06 19.70 11.68
C LYS A 115 -12.16 18.27 12.20
N CYS A 116 -13.35 17.80 12.56
CA CYS A 116 -13.58 16.41 12.98
C CYS A 116 -13.15 15.40 11.91
N THR A 117 -13.45 15.67 10.64
CA THR A 117 -13.01 14.82 9.52
C THR A 117 -11.50 14.85 9.34
N LEU A 118 -10.87 16.02 9.45
CA LEU A 118 -9.42 16.14 9.32
C LEU A 118 -8.69 15.43 10.47
N ASP A 119 -9.10 15.67 11.71
CA ASP A 119 -8.54 15.04 12.91
C ASP A 119 -8.70 13.52 12.86
N TRP A 120 -9.86 13.02 12.40
CA TRP A 120 -10.08 11.58 12.20
C TRP A 120 -9.17 10.99 11.12
N LEU A 121 -9.08 11.62 9.94
CA LEU A 121 -8.19 11.15 8.86
C LEU A 121 -6.71 11.13 9.28
N GLN A 122 -6.30 12.05 10.15
CA GLN A 122 -4.90 12.20 10.58
C GLN A 122 -4.54 11.38 11.82
N ARG A 123 -5.52 10.91 12.61
CA ARG A 123 -5.27 10.17 13.86
C ARG A 123 -4.34 8.97 13.71
N GLU A 124 -4.44 8.24 12.60
CA GLU A 124 -3.62 7.04 12.35
C GLU A 124 -2.26 7.36 11.71
N SER A 125 -2.00 8.64 11.36
CA SER A 125 -0.68 9.11 10.95
C SER A 125 0.20 9.58 12.11
N GLU A 126 -0.39 9.70 13.31
CA GLU A 126 0.25 10.16 14.55
C GLU A 126 0.61 9.00 15.51
N GLU A 127 0.27 7.76 15.17
CA GLU A 127 0.65 6.50 15.85
C GLU A 127 1.79 5.78 15.11
#